data_AF-A0A8J2SYS2-F1
#
_entry.id   AF-A0A8J2SYS2-F1
#
_cell.length_a   1.000
_cell.length_b   1.000
_cell.length_c   1.000
_cell.angle_alpha   90.00
_cell.angle_beta   90.00
_cell.angle_gamma   90.00
#
_symmetry.space_group_name_H-M   'P 1'
#
loop_
_entity.id
_entity.type
_entity.pdbx_description
1 polymer ?
#
loop_
_entity_poly.entity_id
_entity_poly.type
_entity_poly.pdbx_seq_one_letter_code
_entity_poly.pdbx_strand_id
1 'polypeptide(L)'
;MAFRLLAARRGLYVTGATAAAAACRYRIARLEDAPSEPPKPPGIYQEAQFDPTSIEEVAELARQNLSKSDLQYKLKDAQDKQAEERKRQAEYQAASRQAQAQARQAQRQETEETRKRKQEEFQRREAFKAKLKEKTDEACARYDEELKAGEEEDRKAHELRVEKERRKTAELEQELKRTTDAVYVKASAEATARAESQNQDLRLEQIKEKAKVARDTTLEAVKATLTNLGAAKDALLNDSDRAVAVVGVLTATAAGVYFSRKFAAVVGDYVDARLRKPALVRETSRGFAVASSAVGSGTVGSVVSRLGSLTKPKAVDPELLMKGAVFESKLERSLLRIAAQANGARAAKTPFRHCLFVGPPGTGKTLFAKRLAAHARMDYAVMSGGDVAPLGRDAVTDMHKMFDWAQRSPNGLLLLIDEADAFVRKRGKDMSEDSRNALNAFLFRTGTPSTDVMVVFASNLPELFDSAVHDRVDEIVQFPLPALEERRKILQEYVREMLEPLPRTSFFQPAPRPITLDDGVTDDMIVKAADKCEGFSARELSKLALAWRAAAFATEERVLTPSLVEETLNLQLGQHAVRVSWLERSIKRKRERDEALRANAPRRPAKA
;
A
#
# COMPACT_ATOMS: atom_id res chain seq x y z
N MET A 1 51.57 -10.86 -37.35
CA MET A 1 51.43 -12.32 -37.21
C MET A 1 52.54 -12.98 -36.36
N ALA A 2 53.48 -12.23 -35.76
CA ALA A 2 54.57 -12.80 -34.94
C ALA A 2 54.31 -12.87 -33.42
N PHE A 3 53.21 -12.30 -32.91
CA PHE A 3 52.93 -12.29 -31.46
C PHE A 3 52.02 -13.43 -30.97
N ARG A 4 51.52 -14.28 -31.87
CA ARG A 4 50.60 -15.39 -31.53
C ARG A 4 51.29 -16.67 -31.09
N LEU A 5 52.61 -16.79 -31.25
CA LEU A 5 53.35 -18.03 -30.96
C LEU A 5 53.95 -18.13 -29.55
N LEU A 6 53.98 -17.03 -28.79
CA LEU A 6 54.58 -17.02 -27.44
C LEU A 6 53.59 -17.26 -26.28
N ALA A 7 52.27 -17.19 -26.55
CA ALA A 7 51.25 -17.38 -25.51
C ALA A 7 50.82 -18.84 -25.30
N ALA A 8 51.16 -19.76 -26.21
CA ALA A 8 50.70 -21.15 -26.17
C ALA A 8 51.49 -22.06 -25.20
N ARG A 9 52.58 -21.58 -24.57
CA ARG A 9 53.46 -22.42 -23.73
C ARG A 9 53.29 -22.25 -22.21
N ARG A 10 52.30 -21.47 -21.74
CA ARG A 10 52.11 -21.18 -20.30
C ARG A 10 50.66 -21.24 -19.77
N GLY A 11 49.77 -22.00 -20.42
CA GLY A 11 48.56 -22.55 -19.78
C GLY A 11 47.72 -21.62 -18.88
N LEU A 12 47.58 -20.34 -19.21
CA LEU A 12 46.83 -19.36 -18.43
C LEU A 12 45.62 -18.88 -19.25
N TYR A 13 44.47 -19.49 -19.00
CA TYR A 13 43.18 -18.96 -19.43
C TYR A 13 42.77 -17.83 -18.47
N VAL A 14 42.75 -16.58 -18.96
CA VAL A 14 42.18 -15.44 -18.24
C VAL A 14 41.18 -14.73 -19.15
N THR A 15 39.96 -14.59 -18.63
CA THR A 15 38.79 -14.02 -19.29
C THR A 15 38.91 -12.51 -19.51
N GLY A 16 38.24 -12.02 -20.56
CA GLY A 16 38.44 -10.74 -21.25
C GLY A 16 38.19 -9.42 -20.49
N ALA A 17 38.25 -9.39 -19.16
CA ALA A 17 38.10 -8.14 -18.38
C ALA A 17 39.43 -7.43 -18.08
N THR A 18 40.58 -8.10 -18.25
CA THR A 18 41.90 -7.54 -17.89
C THR A 18 42.67 -6.92 -19.07
N ALA A 19 42.26 -7.18 -20.31
CA ALA A 19 42.88 -6.56 -21.50
C ALA A 19 42.44 -5.09 -21.70
N ALA A 20 41.21 -4.72 -21.31
CA ALA A 20 40.72 -3.35 -21.37
C ALA A 20 41.35 -2.44 -20.29
N ALA A 21 41.71 -3.02 -19.13
CA ALA A 21 42.32 -2.30 -18.03
C ALA A 21 43.83 -2.02 -18.21
N ALA A 22 44.52 -2.78 -19.08
CA ALA A 22 45.92 -2.53 -19.44
C ALA A 22 46.04 -1.54 -20.61
N ALA A 23 45.10 -1.56 -21.57
CA ALA A 23 45.05 -0.58 -22.67
C ALA A 23 44.70 0.85 -22.20
N CYS A 24 43.95 1.00 -21.10
CA CYS A 24 43.70 2.31 -20.49
C CYS A 24 44.86 2.84 -19.64
N ARG A 25 45.76 1.98 -19.12
CA ARG A 25 46.91 2.45 -18.32
C ARG A 25 48.11 2.90 -19.14
N TYR A 26 48.23 2.47 -20.40
CA TYR A 26 49.31 2.95 -21.29
C TYR A 26 48.93 4.22 -22.09
N ARG A 27 47.67 4.65 -22.04
CA ARG A 27 47.19 5.89 -22.70
C ARG A 27 47.07 7.09 -21.76
N ILE A 28 47.29 6.87 -20.45
CA ILE A 28 47.23 7.91 -19.40
C ILE A 28 48.64 8.36 -18.95
N ALA A 29 49.72 7.78 -19.50
CA ALA A 29 51.09 8.21 -19.19
C ALA A 29 51.69 9.20 -20.21
N ARG A 30 50.87 9.94 -20.97
CA ARG A 30 51.38 10.98 -21.90
C ARG A 30 50.49 12.22 -22.03
N LEU A 31 49.76 12.55 -20.98
CA LEU A 31 49.00 13.81 -20.89
C LEU A 31 49.26 14.50 -19.54
N GLU A 32 50.54 14.58 -19.17
CA GLU A 32 51.04 15.60 -18.26
C GLU A 32 51.88 16.61 -19.07
N ASP A 33 51.25 17.22 -20.07
CA ASP A 33 51.67 18.56 -20.47
C ASP A 33 50.88 19.50 -19.58
N ALA A 34 51.57 19.97 -18.52
CA ALA A 34 51.11 21.04 -17.66
C ALA A 34 50.60 22.20 -18.53
N PRO A 35 49.53 22.93 -18.12
CA PRO A 35 49.23 24.19 -18.78
C PRO A 35 50.49 25.04 -18.68
N SER A 36 51.10 25.34 -19.83
CA SER A 36 52.18 26.29 -19.92
C SER A 36 51.73 27.53 -19.17
N GLU A 37 52.48 27.91 -18.13
CA GLU A 37 52.27 29.19 -17.46
C GLU A 37 52.11 30.26 -18.55
N PRO A 38 51.15 31.19 -18.43
CA PRO A 38 51.05 32.29 -19.37
C PRO A 38 52.46 32.90 -19.49
N PRO A 39 52.95 33.21 -20.71
CA PRO A 39 54.30 33.73 -20.86
C PRO A 39 54.44 34.89 -19.89
N LYS A 40 55.32 34.73 -18.89
CA LYS A 40 55.60 35.79 -17.94
C LYS A 40 55.88 37.02 -18.78
N PRO A 41 55.20 38.16 -18.52
CA PRO A 41 55.44 39.36 -19.29
C PRO A 41 56.95 39.58 -19.32
N PRO A 42 57.56 39.85 -20.50
CA PRO A 42 58.98 40.11 -20.56
C PRO A 42 59.30 41.13 -19.48
N GLY A 43 60.32 40.77 -18.69
CA GLY A 43 60.62 41.37 -17.41
C GLY A 43 60.47 42.89 -17.42
N ILE A 44 59.87 43.38 -16.35
CA ILE A 44 59.95 44.73 -15.82
C ILE A 44 60.98 45.56 -16.58
N TYR A 45 60.48 46.58 -17.27
CA TYR A 45 61.26 47.68 -17.82
C TYR A 45 62.42 47.99 -16.87
N GLN A 46 63.62 47.53 -17.20
CA GLN A 46 64.80 48.30 -16.85
C GLN A 46 64.68 49.52 -17.75
N GLU A 47 64.11 50.60 -17.19
CA GLU A 47 64.49 51.93 -17.64
C GLU A 47 66.01 51.89 -17.76
N ALA A 48 66.51 51.95 -19.00
CA ALA A 48 67.93 52.12 -19.24
C ALA A 48 68.27 53.41 -18.49
N GLN A 49 68.85 53.23 -17.30
CA GLN A 49 69.28 54.32 -16.45
C GLN A 49 70.18 55.17 -17.33
N PHE A 50 69.81 56.45 -17.43
CA PHE A 50 70.59 57.46 -18.10
C PHE A 50 72.04 57.33 -17.64
N ASP A 51 72.94 56.86 -18.50
CA ASP A 51 74.38 56.79 -18.18
C ASP A 51 74.91 58.23 -18.19
N PRO A 52 75.16 58.84 -17.01
CA PRO A 52 75.55 60.25 -16.93
C PRO A 52 77.02 60.47 -17.37
N THR A 53 77.75 59.39 -17.63
CA THR A 53 79.18 59.38 -17.96
C THR A 53 79.50 60.19 -19.21
N SER A 54 78.60 60.23 -20.20
CA SER A 54 78.80 61.04 -21.42
C SER A 54 78.71 62.56 -21.19
N ILE A 55 78.06 63.01 -20.11
CA ILE A 55 77.97 64.43 -19.73
C ILE A 55 79.12 64.80 -18.78
N GLU A 56 79.54 63.87 -17.92
CA GLU A 56 80.70 64.05 -17.03
C GLU A 56 82.02 64.11 -17.81
N GLU A 57 82.21 63.30 -18.86
CA GLU A 57 83.39 63.36 -19.73
C GLU A 57 83.50 64.71 -20.48
N VAL A 58 82.36 65.30 -20.86
CA VAL A 58 82.31 66.64 -21.50
C VAL A 58 82.59 67.75 -20.50
N ALA A 59 82.18 67.59 -19.23
CA ALA A 59 82.48 68.51 -18.14
C ALA A 59 83.95 68.45 -17.68
N GLU A 60 84.58 67.28 -17.73
CA GLU A 60 86.01 67.11 -17.44
C GLU A 60 86.93 67.69 -18.53
N LEU A 61 86.54 67.58 -19.80
CA LEU A 61 87.30 68.17 -20.93
C LEU A 61 87.22 69.70 -20.98
N ALA A 62 86.17 70.31 -20.43
CA ALA A 62 86.07 71.77 -20.29
C ALA A 62 87.12 72.38 -19.34
N ARG A 63 87.78 71.56 -18.50
CA ARG A 63 88.87 71.97 -17.60
C ARG A 63 90.24 72.00 -18.30
N GLN A 64 90.36 71.48 -19.51
CA GLN A 64 91.63 71.38 -20.26
C GLN A 64 91.68 72.36 -21.44
N ASN A 65 91.50 73.67 -21.22
CA ASN A 65 91.78 74.79 -22.16
C ASN A 65 91.79 74.44 -23.67
N LEU A 66 90.71 73.83 -24.16
CA LEU A 66 90.52 73.49 -25.57
C LEU A 66 89.83 74.64 -26.31
N SER A 67 90.09 74.77 -27.61
CA SER A 67 89.56 75.85 -28.43
C SER A 67 88.02 75.79 -28.49
N LYS A 68 87.37 76.96 -28.53
CA LYS A 68 85.90 77.10 -28.49
C LYS A 68 85.19 76.36 -29.63
N SER A 69 85.88 76.12 -30.75
CA SER A 69 85.38 75.36 -31.91
C SER A 69 85.33 73.85 -31.66
N ASP A 70 86.29 73.28 -30.93
CA ASP A 70 86.36 71.83 -30.69
C ASP A 70 85.29 71.36 -29.69
N LEU A 71 84.98 72.21 -28.70
CA LEU A 71 83.89 71.98 -27.75
C LEU A 71 82.51 72.02 -28.43
N GLN A 72 82.30 72.91 -29.39
CA GLN A 72 81.04 72.97 -30.15
C GLN A 72 80.85 71.74 -31.05
N TYR A 73 81.91 71.26 -31.68
CA TYR A 73 81.86 70.05 -32.51
C TYR A 73 81.51 68.81 -31.69
N LYS A 74 82.18 68.62 -30.55
CA LYS A 74 81.91 67.47 -29.65
C LYS A 74 80.53 67.54 -28.99
N LEU A 75 80.03 68.73 -28.65
CA LEU A 75 78.66 68.90 -28.14
C LEU A 75 77.62 68.48 -29.19
N LYS A 76 77.85 68.85 -30.46
CA LYS A 76 76.96 68.49 -31.56
C LYS A 76 76.99 66.99 -31.85
N ASP A 77 78.18 66.37 -31.86
CA ASP A 77 78.35 64.92 -32.00
C ASP A 77 77.65 64.14 -30.85
N ALA A 78 77.75 64.63 -29.62
CA ALA A 78 77.03 64.06 -28.48
C ALA A 78 75.50 64.19 -28.61
N GLN A 79 75.01 65.35 -29.07
CA GLN A 79 73.58 65.57 -29.32
C GLN A 79 73.03 64.70 -30.45
N ASP A 80 73.81 64.53 -31.53
CA ASP A 80 73.42 63.71 -32.67
C ASP A 80 73.37 62.21 -32.28
N LYS A 81 74.33 61.73 -31.48
CA LYS A 81 74.30 60.38 -30.90
C LYS A 81 73.11 60.16 -29.98
N GLN A 82 72.80 61.12 -29.10
CA GLN A 82 71.60 61.05 -28.25
C GLN A 82 70.30 61.05 -29.07
N ALA A 83 70.25 61.80 -30.17
CA ALA A 83 69.09 61.82 -31.06
C ALA A 83 68.93 60.49 -31.81
N GLU A 84 70.04 59.85 -32.22
CA GLU A 84 70.03 58.55 -32.88
C GLU A 84 69.58 57.42 -31.93
N GLU A 85 70.06 57.42 -30.68
CA GLU A 85 69.61 56.48 -29.66
C GLU A 85 68.13 56.61 -29.34
N ARG A 86 67.61 57.85 -29.23
CA ARG A 86 66.18 58.11 -29.03
C ARG A 86 65.33 57.60 -30.20
N LYS A 87 65.81 57.73 -31.45
CA LYS A 87 65.12 57.18 -32.63
C LYS A 87 65.08 55.65 -32.57
N ARG A 88 66.20 54.99 -32.27
CA ARG A 88 66.27 53.52 -32.12
C ARG A 88 65.35 53.02 -31.01
N GLN A 89 65.27 53.74 -29.88
CA GLN A 89 64.33 53.43 -28.79
C GLN A 89 62.87 53.57 -29.23
N ALA A 90 62.52 54.64 -29.94
CA ALA A 90 61.16 54.86 -30.45
C ALA A 90 60.75 53.80 -31.48
N GLU A 91 61.66 53.41 -32.39
CA GLU A 91 61.43 52.34 -33.37
C GLU A 91 61.23 50.98 -32.69
N TYR A 92 62.05 50.65 -31.70
CA TYR A 92 61.91 49.42 -30.92
C TYR A 92 60.58 49.38 -30.15
N GLN A 93 60.19 50.50 -29.52
CA GLN A 93 58.89 50.62 -28.84
C GLN A 93 57.71 50.49 -29.81
N ALA A 94 57.81 51.06 -31.00
CA ALA A 94 56.79 50.92 -32.04
C ALA A 94 56.66 49.47 -32.53
N ALA A 95 57.79 48.79 -32.78
CA ALA A 95 57.83 47.39 -33.17
C ALA A 95 57.23 46.47 -32.09
N SER A 96 57.56 46.70 -30.81
CA SER A 96 57.00 45.95 -29.68
C SER A 96 55.48 46.13 -29.55
N ARG A 97 54.98 47.36 -29.71
CA ARG A 97 53.52 47.64 -29.70
C ARG A 97 52.81 46.95 -30.87
N GLN A 98 53.41 46.93 -32.06
CA GLN A 98 52.86 46.22 -33.22
C GLN A 98 52.81 44.71 -32.98
N ALA A 99 53.89 44.11 -32.45
CA ALA A 99 53.93 42.69 -32.11
C ALA A 99 52.89 42.30 -31.05
N GLN A 100 52.71 43.13 -30.01
CA GLN A 100 51.69 42.92 -28.99
C GLN A 100 50.26 43.03 -29.56
N ALA A 101 50.02 43.96 -30.48
CA ALA A 101 48.73 44.11 -31.15
C ALA A 101 48.40 42.88 -32.01
N GLN A 102 49.38 42.36 -32.76
CA GLN A 102 49.21 41.13 -33.56
C GLN A 102 48.96 39.90 -32.67
N ALA A 103 49.69 39.74 -31.57
CA ALA A 103 49.48 38.65 -30.63
C ALA A 103 48.07 38.68 -30.00
N ARG A 104 47.56 39.87 -29.66
CA ARG A 104 46.19 40.05 -29.15
C ARG A 104 45.12 39.71 -30.19
N GLN A 105 45.37 40.01 -31.46
CA GLN A 105 44.45 39.67 -32.55
C GLN A 105 44.41 38.16 -32.80
N ALA A 106 45.57 37.48 -32.80
CA ALA A 106 45.65 36.03 -32.93
C ALA A 106 44.91 35.31 -31.79
N GLN A 107 45.12 35.73 -30.53
CA GLN A 107 44.39 35.16 -29.38
C GLN A 107 42.88 35.36 -29.49
N ARG A 108 42.42 36.53 -29.96
CA ARG A 108 40.98 36.77 -30.17
C ARG A 108 40.40 35.81 -31.20
N GLN A 109 41.08 35.60 -32.33
CA GLN A 109 40.66 34.65 -33.36
C GLN A 109 40.59 33.21 -32.82
N GLU A 110 41.60 32.74 -32.08
CA GLU A 110 41.59 31.42 -31.45
C GLU A 110 40.44 31.25 -30.43
N THR A 111 40.17 32.28 -29.62
CA THR A 111 39.04 32.25 -28.68
C THR A 111 37.68 32.24 -29.38
N GLU A 112 37.54 32.93 -30.51
CA GLU A 112 36.32 32.92 -31.32
C GLU A 112 36.12 31.57 -32.01
N GLU A 113 37.17 30.97 -32.58
CA GLU A 113 37.10 29.64 -33.18
C GLU A 113 36.77 28.55 -32.17
N THR A 114 37.39 28.57 -31.00
CA THR A 114 37.10 27.60 -29.93
C THR A 114 35.67 27.74 -29.40
N ARG A 115 35.14 28.97 -29.32
CA ARG A 115 33.73 29.21 -28.97
C ARG A 115 32.78 28.66 -30.04
N LYS A 116 33.08 28.86 -31.32
CA LYS A 116 32.29 28.30 -32.44
C LYS A 116 32.27 26.78 -32.41
N ARG A 117 33.44 26.13 -32.26
CA ARG A 117 33.53 24.65 -32.16
C ARG A 117 32.72 24.10 -30.99
N LYS A 118 32.80 24.72 -29.81
CA LYS A 118 32.00 24.32 -28.63
C LYS A 118 30.50 24.46 -28.86
N GLN A 119 30.08 25.52 -29.57
CA GLN A 119 28.68 25.75 -29.89
C GLN A 119 28.14 24.72 -30.89
N GLU A 120 28.94 24.36 -31.91
CA GLU A 120 28.60 23.29 -32.86
C GLU A 120 28.51 21.92 -32.19
N GLU A 121 29.44 21.58 -31.31
CA GLU A 121 29.39 20.33 -30.53
C GLU A 121 28.15 20.27 -29.62
N PHE A 122 27.80 21.39 -28.98
CA PHE A 122 26.59 21.49 -28.16
C PHE A 122 25.32 21.25 -28.99
N GLN A 123 25.21 21.89 -30.16
CA GLN A 123 24.09 21.68 -31.07
C GLN A 123 24.00 20.24 -31.59
N ARG A 124 25.14 19.61 -31.92
CA ARG A 124 25.18 18.19 -32.32
C ARG A 124 24.72 17.27 -31.20
N ARG A 125 25.12 17.55 -29.95
CA ARG A 125 24.71 16.77 -28.77
C ARG A 125 23.23 16.90 -28.47
N GLU A 126 22.67 18.12 -28.57
CA GLU A 126 21.23 18.38 -28.44
C GLU A 126 20.43 17.65 -29.52
N ALA A 127 20.85 17.74 -30.79
CA ALA A 127 20.20 17.03 -31.90
C ALA A 127 20.25 15.50 -31.73
N PHE A 128 21.38 14.96 -31.25
CA PHE A 128 21.50 13.54 -30.96
C PHE A 128 20.57 13.10 -29.81
N LYS A 129 20.47 13.91 -28.75
CA LYS A 129 19.57 13.66 -27.63
C LYS A 129 18.10 13.71 -28.05
N ALA A 130 17.73 14.64 -28.93
CA ALA A 130 16.39 14.72 -29.50
C ALA A 130 16.03 13.46 -30.31
N LYS A 131 16.94 13.00 -31.19
CA LYS A 131 16.76 11.75 -31.95
C LYS A 131 16.66 10.51 -31.07
N LEU A 132 17.39 10.48 -29.95
CA LEU A 132 17.28 9.36 -29.00
C LEU A 132 15.91 9.34 -28.33
N LYS A 133 15.39 10.53 -27.96
CA LYS A 133 14.08 10.69 -27.34
C LYS A 133 12.95 10.30 -28.28
N GLU A 134 13.04 10.70 -29.55
CA GLU A 134 12.08 10.31 -30.59
C GLU A 134 12.00 8.78 -30.74
N LYS A 135 13.16 8.10 -30.82
CA LYS A 135 13.21 6.63 -30.87
C LYS A 135 12.64 5.95 -29.62
N THR A 136 12.84 6.53 -28.44
CA THR A 136 12.26 5.97 -27.20
C THR A 136 10.75 6.19 -27.15
N ASP A 137 10.28 7.37 -27.57
CA ASP A 137 8.86 7.71 -27.58
C ASP A 137 8.11 6.82 -28.61
N GLU A 138 8.72 6.56 -29.77
CA GLU A 138 8.23 5.58 -30.76
C GLU A 138 8.17 4.14 -30.21
N ALA A 139 9.21 3.71 -29.48
CA ALA A 139 9.24 2.37 -28.88
C ALA A 139 8.18 2.21 -27.78
N CYS A 140 7.96 3.25 -26.96
CA CYS A 140 6.90 3.28 -25.97
C CYS A 140 5.51 3.25 -26.63
N ALA A 141 5.29 4.03 -27.69
CA ALA A 141 4.02 4.04 -28.40
C ALA A 141 3.68 2.67 -29.01
N ARG A 142 4.66 1.97 -29.60
CA ARG A 142 4.45 0.60 -30.12
C ARG A 142 4.11 -0.39 -29.02
N TYR A 143 4.79 -0.32 -27.88
CA TYR A 143 4.52 -1.19 -26.74
C TYR A 143 3.11 -0.95 -26.18
N ASP A 144 2.67 0.32 -26.09
CA ASP A 144 1.32 0.67 -25.63
C ASP A 144 0.23 0.19 -26.62
N GLU A 145 0.49 0.20 -27.93
CA GLU A 145 -0.41 -0.37 -28.94
C GLU A 145 -0.52 -1.89 -28.83
N GLU A 146 0.60 -2.60 -28.63
CA GLU A 146 0.60 -4.06 -28.39
C GLU A 146 -0.15 -4.44 -27.12
N LEU A 147 -0.01 -3.65 -26.06
CA LEU A 147 -0.69 -3.89 -24.79
C LEU A 147 -2.22 -3.72 -24.93
N LYS A 148 -2.66 -2.65 -25.62
CA LYS A 148 -4.09 -2.41 -25.91
C LYS A 148 -4.69 -3.49 -26.80
N ALA A 149 -3.95 -3.96 -27.81
CA ALA A 149 -4.39 -5.06 -28.67
C ALA A 149 -4.59 -6.35 -27.86
N GLY A 150 -3.66 -6.67 -26.95
CA GLY A 150 -3.79 -7.82 -26.04
C GLY A 150 -4.99 -7.70 -25.09
N GLU A 151 -5.21 -6.53 -24.50
CA GLU A 151 -6.37 -6.28 -23.63
C GLU A 151 -7.71 -6.40 -24.35
N GLU A 152 -7.78 -6.01 -25.63
CA GLU A 152 -8.98 -6.19 -26.44
C GLU A 152 -9.23 -7.65 -26.81
N GLU A 153 -8.18 -8.42 -27.10
CA GLU A 153 -8.30 -9.87 -27.36
C GLU A 153 -8.77 -10.62 -26.12
N ASP A 154 -8.20 -10.33 -24.95
CA ASP A 154 -8.62 -10.93 -23.68
C ASP A 154 -10.06 -10.58 -23.32
N ARG A 155 -10.50 -9.35 -23.60
CA ARG A 155 -11.89 -8.91 -23.40
C ARG A 155 -12.85 -9.67 -24.30
N LYS A 156 -12.54 -9.82 -25.59
CA LYS A 156 -13.33 -10.62 -26.54
C LYS A 156 -13.37 -12.10 -26.14
N ALA A 157 -12.25 -12.65 -25.67
CA ALA A 157 -12.18 -14.02 -25.19
C ALA A 157 -13.03 -14.23 -23.91
N HIS A 158 -13.02 -13.26 -23.00
CA HIS A 158 -13.85 -13.27 -21.80
C HIS A 158 -15.34 -13.17 -22.14
N GLU A 159 -15.74 -12.25 -23.02
CA GLU A 159 -17.13 -12.11 -23.49
C GLU A 159 -17.64 -13.40 -24.14
N LEU A 160 -16.84 -14.04 -25.00
CA LEU A 160 -17.18 -15.31 -25.63
C LEU A 160 -17.33 -16.45 -24.61
N ARG A 161 -16.50 -16.48 -23.55
CA ARG A 161 -16.62 -17.46 -22.46
C ARG A 161 -17.91 -17.28 -21.68
N VAL A 162 -18.23 -16.04 -21.31
CA VAL A 162 -19.46 -15.69 -20.59
C VAL A 162 -20.69 -16.05 -21.43
N GLU A 163 -20.66 -15.79 -22.74
CA GLU A 163 -21.79 -16.13 -23.62
C GLU A 163 -21.98 -17.65 -23.75
N LYS A 164 -20.89 -18.42 -23.87
CA LYS A 164 -20.95 -19.89 -23.88
C LYS A 164 -21.52 -20.45 -22.58
N GLU A 165 -21.13 -19.91 -21.43
CA GLU A 165 -21.69 -20.33 -20.15
C GLU A 165 -23.17 -19.99 -20.03
N ARG A 166 -23.58 -18.79 -20.45
CA ARG A 166 -24.99 -18.38 -20.47
C ARG A 166 -25.85 -19.29 -21.35
N ARG A 167 -25.36 -19.70 -22.52
CA ARG A 167 -26.06 -20.66 -23.39
C ARG A 167 -26.23 -22.01 -22.71
N LYS A 168 -25.16 -22.54 -22.10
CA LYS A 168 -25.23 -23.80 -21.34
C LYS A 168 -26.20 -23.74 -20.17
N THR A 169 -26.22 -22.63 -19.42
CA THR A 169 -27.17 -22.46 -18.30
C THR A 169 -28.61 -22.38 -18.80
N ALA A 170 -28.86 -21.71 -19.93
CA ALA A 170 -30.20 -21.60 -20.52
C ALA A 170 -30.70 -22.95 -21.05
N GLU A 171 -29.81 -23.75 -21.66
CA GLU A 171 -30.12 -25.12 -22.10
C GLU A 171 -30.50 -26.02 -20.91
N LEU A 172 -29.69 -26.02 -19.85
CA LEU A 172 -29.98 -26.76 -18.62
C LEU A 172 -31.30 -26.32 -17.98
N GLU A 173 -31.58 -25.01 -17.96
CA GLU A 173 -32.84 -24.48 -17.42
C GLU A 173 -34.05 -24.89 -18.25
N GLN A 174 -33.93 -24.93 -19.59
CA GLN A 174 -34.99 -25.42 -20.46
C GLN A 174 -35.23 -26.92 -20.29
N GLU A 175 -34.17 -27.72 -20.15
CA GLU A 175 -34.31 -29.15 -19.86
C GLU A 175 -34.99 -29.39 -18.52
N LEU A 176 -34.56 -28.67 -17.48
CA LEU A 176 -35.19 -28.75 -16.16
C LEU A 176 -36.67 -28.42 -16.27
N LYS A 177 -37.03 -27.29 -16.90
CA LYS A 177 -38.41 -26.86 -17.14
C LYS A 177 -39.23 -27.95 -17.82
N ARG A 178 -38.74 -28.52 -18.93
CA ARG A 178 -39.42 -29.62 -19.64
C ARG A 178 -39.66 -30.84 -18.74
N THR A 179 -38.69 -31.21 -17.92
CA THR A 179 -38.86 -32.35 -17.00
C THR A 179 -39.87 -32.05 -15.90
N THR A 180 -39.85 -30.85 -15.30
CA THR A 180 -40.86 -30.43 -14.31
C THR A 180 -42.25 -30.33 -14.91
N ASP A 181 -42.39 -29.76 -16.10
CA ASP A 181 -43.69 -29.61 -16.77
C ASP A 181 -44.27 -30.99 -17.10
N ALA A 182 -43.44 -31.94 -17.56
CA ALA A 182 -43.87 -33.31 -17.81
C ALA A 182 -44.35 -34.01 -16.53
N VAL A 183 -43.61 -33.86 -15.41
CA VAL A 183 -44.00 -34.41 -14.10
C VAL A 183 -45.30 -33.76 -13.59
N TYR A 184 -45.43 -32.44 -13.75
CA TYR A 184 -46.61 -31.69 -13.33
C TYR A 184 -47.85 -32.09 -14.14
N VAL A 185 -47.74 -32.14 -15.47
CA VAL A 185 -48.85 -32.56 -16.34
C VAL A 185 -49.30 -33.98 -16.00
N LYS A 186 -48.34 -34.90 -15.77
CA LYS A 186 -48.66 -36.28 -15.37
C LYS A 186 -49.36 -36.33 -14.01
N ALA A 187 -48.85 -35.63 -13.00
CA ALA A 187 -49.45 -35.57 -11.68
C ALA A 187 -50.84 -34.91 -11.70
N SER A 188 -51.02 -33.86 -12.49
CA SER A 188 -52.29 -33.17 -12.67
C SER A 188 -53.32 -34.06 -13.37
N ALA A 189 -52.93 -34.78 -14.42
CA ALA A 189 -53.82 -35.70 -15.14
C ALA A 189 -54.26 -36.86 -14.24
N GLU A 190 -53.34 -37.42 -13.45
CA GLU A 190 -53.67 -38.45 -12.44
C GLU A 190 -54.59 -37.91 -11.35
N ALA A 191 -54.39 -36.66 -10.91
CA ALA A 191 -55.24 -36.02 -9.92
C ALA A 191 -56.65 -35.73 -10.47
N THR A 192 -56.78 -35.24 -11.70
CA THR A 192 -58.09 -35.02 -12.34
C THR A 192 -58.82 -36.33 -12.60
N ALA A 193 -58.13 -37.38 -13.04
CA ALA A 193 -58.74 -38.71 -13.24
C ALA A 193 -59.27 -39.32 -11.93
N ARG A 194 -58.52 -39.16 -10.83
CA ARG A 194 -58.95 -39.58 -9.48
C ARG A 194 -60.14 -38.74 -8.98
N ALA A 195 -60.10 -37.43 -9.21
CA ALA A 195 -61.19 -36.53 -8.83
C ALA A 195 -62.47 -36.82 -9.62
N GLU A 196 -62.38 -37.10 -10.92
CA GLU A 196 -63.53 -37.48 -11.75
C GLU A 196 -64.15 -38.82 -11.30
N SER A 197 -63.32 -39.79 -10.92
CA SER A 197 -63.78 -41.08 -10.36
C SER A 197 -64.54 -40.86 -9.04
N GLN A 198 -64.00 -40.04 -8.14
CA GLN A 198 -64.66 -39.69 -6.86
C GLN A 198 -65.93 -38.84 -7.06
N ASN A 199 -65.94 -37.95 -8.05
CA ASN A 199 -67.11 -37.10 -8.35
C ASN A 199 -68.27 -37.88 -8.98
N GLN A 200 -68.00 -38.99 -9.67
CA GLN A 200 -69.05 -39.89 -10.16
C GLN A 200 -69.76 -40.60 -9.01
N ASP A 201 -69.01 -41.09 -8.02
CA ASP A 201 -69.57 -41.71 -6.81
C ASP A 201 -70.38 -40.69 -5.98
N LEU A 202 -69.84 -39.48 -5.81
CA LEU A 202 -70.52 -38.39 -5.08
C LEU A 202 -71.80 -37.91 -5.79
N ARG A 203 -71.85 -37.89 -7.13
CA ARG A 203 -73.08 -37.53 -7.87
C ARG A 203 -74.19 -38.57 -7.68
N LEU A 204 -73.83 -39.85 -7.62
CA LEU A 204 -74.78 -40.94 -7.34
C LEU A 204 -75.34 -40.85 -5.91
N GLU A 205 -74.51 -40.43 -4.94
CA GLU A 205 -74.96 -40.17 -3.57
C GLU A 205 -75.80 -38.90 -3.46
N GLN A 206 -75.41 -37.81 -4.12
CA GLN A 206 -76.17 -36.55 -4.13
C GLN A 206 -77.57 -36.69 -4.74
N ILE A 207 -77.76 -37.55 -5.74
CA ILE A 207 -79.10 -37.84 -6.29
C ILE A 207 -79.97 -38.54 -5.23
N LYS A 208 -79.39 -39.46 -4.45
CA LYS A 208 -80.09 -40.16 -3.35
C LYS A 208 -80.38 -39.23 -2.17
N GLU A 209 -79.50 -38.29 -1.87
CA GLU A 209 -79.70 -37.31 -0.80
C GLU A 209 -80.70 -36.21 -1.18
N LYS A 210 -80.67 -35.68 -2.41
CA LYS A 210 -81.65 -34.69 -2.87
C LYS A 210 -83.09 -35.22 -2.85
N ALA A 211 -83.29 -36.52 -3.05
CA ALA A 211 -84.58 -37.18 -2.89
C ALA A 211 -85.04 -37.26 -1.42
N LYS A 212 -84.11 -37.28 -0.46
CA LYS A 212 -84.41 -37.23 0.99
C LYS A 212 -84.66 -35.78 1.45
N VAL A 213 -83.83 -34.83 1.02
CA VAL A 213 -83.91 -33.40 1.39
C VAL A 213 -85.22 -32.74 0.93
N ALA A 214 -85.79 -33.13 -0.22
CA ALA A 214 -87.09 -32.62 -0.66
C ALA A 214 -88.25 -33.03 0.24
N ARG A 215 -88.09 -34.12 1.00
CA ARG A 215 -89.07 -34.63 1.96
C ARG A 215 -88.96 -33.91 3.31
N ASP A 216 -87.75 -33.49 3.69
CA ASP A 216 -87.47 -32.86 4.98
C ASP A 216 -87.64 -31.33 4.97
N THR A 217 -87.44 -30.66 3.82
CA THR A 217 -87.57 -29.18 3.65
C THR A 217 -88.98 -28.64 3.88
N THR A 218 -90.02 -29.48 3.76
CA THR A 218 -91.41 -29.09 4.08
C THR A 218 -91.71 -29.15 5.58
N LEU A 219 -90.93 -29.93 6.33
CA LEU A 219 -91.05 -30.08 7.79
C LEU A 219 -90.20 -29.05 8.56
N GLU A 220 -89.16 -28.48 7.93
CA GLU A 220 -88.26 -27.50 8.56
C GLU A 220 -88.70 -26.04 8.39
N ALA A 221 -89.46 -25.70 7.34
CA ALA A 221 -90.01 -24.34 7.16
C ALA A 221 -90.99 -23.93 8.28
N VAL A 222 -91.57 -24.92 8.98
CA VAL A 222 -92.53 -24.73 10.09
C VAL A 222 -91.84 -24.60 11.46
N LYS A 223 -90.56 -24.97 11.58
CA LYS A 223 -89.90 -25.09 12.89
C LYS A 223 -88.92 -23.97 13.28
N ALA A 224 -88.47 -23.13 12.37
CA ALA A 224 -87.36 -22.20 12.67
C ALA A 224 -87.68 -20.70 12.48
N THR A 225 -88.97 -20.36 12.36
CA THR A 225 -89.51 -19.05 12.76
C THR A 225 -89.55 -18.88 14.28
N LEU A 226 -89.37 -19.96 15.04
CA LEU A 226 -89.24 -19.92 16.49
C LEU A 226 -87.76 -19.94 16.88
N THR A 227 -87.41 -18.94 17.70
CA THR A 227 -86.18 -18.83 18.49
C THR A 227 -84.92 -18.35 17.76
N ASN A 228 -85.01 -17.09 17.30
CA ASN A 228 -83.95 -16.12 17.62
C ASN A 228 -83.51 -16.25 19.09
N LEU A 229 -82.26 -15.87 19.35
CA LEU A 229 -81.67 -15.63 20.67
C LEU A 229 -81.27 -16.89 21.47
N GLY A 230 -80.01 -17.31 21.27
CA GLY A 230 -79.24 -17.82 22.39
C GLY A 230 -78.18 -18.87 22.05
N ALA A 231 -77.06 -18.48 21.44
CA ALA A 231 -75.71 -18.96 21.82
C ALA A 231 -74.66 -18.58 20.76
N ALA A 232 -73.82 -17.61 21.10
CA ALA A 232 -72.75 -17.05 20.29
C ALA A 232 -71.49 -17.94 20.19
N LYS A 233 -71.60 -19.24 19.87
CA LYS A 233 -70.38 -20.08 19.76
C LYS A 233 -70.34 -21.13 18.68
N ASP A 234 -71.48 -21.64 18.19
CA ASP A 234 -71.45 -22.74 17.21
C ASP A 234 -71.70 -22.28 15.75
N ALA A 235 -71.92 -20.98 15.54
CA ALA A 235 -72.21 -20.39 14.23
C ALA A 235 -70.97 -20.20 13.31
N LEU A 236 -69.80 -20.68 13.72
CA LEU A 236 -68.54 -20.52 12.96
C LEU A 236 -68.22 -21.70 12.04
N LEU A 237 -69.00 -22.79 12.09
CA LEU A 237 -68.63 -24.06 11.45
C LEU A 237 -69.50 -24.52 10.27
N ASN A 238 -70.58 -23.82 9.93
CA ASN A 238 -71.54 -24.32 8.91
C ASN A 238 -71.88 -23.35 7.78
N ASP A 239 -71.26 -22.17 7.69
CA ASP A 239 -71.56 -21.18 6.65
C ASP A 239 -70.36 -20.94 5.73
N SER A 240 -70.38 -21.57 4.55
CA SER A 240 -69.27 -21.56 3.58
C SER A 240 -68.99 -20.16 3.01
N ASP A 241 -70.00 -19.30 2.91
CA ASP A 241 -69.83 -17.96 2.34
C ASP A 241 -69.16 -16.99 3.32
N ARG A 242 -69.40 -17.17 4.63
CA ARG A 242 -68.71 -16.42 5.68
C ARG A 242 -67.29 -16.94 5.92
N ALA A 243 -67.05 -18.24 5.69
CA ALA A 243 -65.71 -18.80 5.70
C ALA A 243 -64.83 -18.20 4.59
N VAL A 244 -65.37 -17.98 3.38
CA VAL A 244 -64.65 -17.33 2.26
C VAL A 244 -64.26 -15.89 2.59
N ALA A 245 -65.15 -15.11 3.24
CA ALA A 245 -64.85 -13.75 3.66
C ALA A 245 -63.73 -13.68 4.70
N VAL A 246 -63.73 -14.59 5.68
CA VAL A 246 -62.68 -14.69 6.71
C VAL A 246 -61.35 -15.11 6.10
N VAL A 247 -61.36 -16.09 5.19
CA VAL A 247 -60.16 -16.52 4.45
C VAL A 247 -59.60 -15.35 3.64
N GLY A 248 -60.45 -14.59 2.94
CA GLY A 248 -60.03 -13.41 2.16
C GLY A 248 -59.35 -12.33 2.99
N VAL A 249 -59.85 -12.04 4.19
CA VAL A 249 -59.21 -11.10 5.13
C VAL A 249 -57.86 -11.65 5.62
N LEU A 250 -57.78 -12.95 5.90
CA LEU A 250 -56.53 -13.62 6.31
C LEU A 250 -55.47 -13.58 5.20
N THR A 251 -55.82 -13.87 3.95
CA THR A 251 -54.88 -13.79 2.81
C THR A 251 -54.47 -12.36 2.52
N ALA A 252 -55.38 -11.40 2.57
CA ALA A 252 -55.04 -9.99 2.39
C ALA A 252 -54.08 -9.49 3.48
N THR A 253 -54.28 -9.91 4.72
CA THR A 253 -53.38 -9.58 5.84
C THR A 253 -52.02 -10.26 5.68
N ALA A 254 -51.99 -11.54 5.29
CA ALA A 254 -50.75 -12.26 5.02
C ALA A 254 -49.96 -11.66 3.84
N ALA A 255 -50.65 -11.25 2.77
CA ALA A 255 -50.04 -10.54 1.65
C ALA A 255 -49.48 -9.19 2.10
N GLY A 256 -50.22 -8.41 2.91
CA GLY A 256 -49.74 -7.15 3.47
C GLY A 256 -48.49 -7.31 4.34
N VAL A 257 -48.43 -8.35 5.18
CA VAL A 257 -47.24 -8.68 5.99
C VAL A 257 -46.06 -9.15 5.11
N TYR A 258 -46.33 -9.91 4.04
CA TYR A 258 -45.29 -10.35 3.10
C TYR A 258 -44.71 -9.17 2.30
N PHE A 259 -45.56 -8.32 1.73
CA PHE A 259 -45.14 -7.14 0.99
C PHE A 259 -44.40 -6.14 1.87
N SER A 260 -44.87 -5.87 3.09
CA SER A 260 -44.16 -4.98 4.03
C SER A 260 -42.79 -5.53 4.44
N ARG A 261 -42.66 -6.84 4.67
CA ARG A 261 -41.36 -7.49 4.93
C ARG A 261 -40.40 -7.39 3.74
N LYS A 262 -40.89 -7.65 2.52
CA LYS A 262 -40.07 -7.55 1.31
C LYS A 262 -39.70 -6.10 0.97
N PHE A 263 -40.63 -5.16 1.19
CA PHE A 263 -40.38 -3.73 1.02
C PHE A 263 -39.35 -3.21 2.03
N ALA A 264 -39.44 -3.62 3.31
CA ALA A 264 -38.45 -3.27 4.32
C ALA A 264 -37.06 -3.85 4.02
N ALA A 265 -36.97 -5.04 3.43
CA ALA A 265 -35.70 -5.60 2.97
C ALA A 265 -35.09 -4.77 1.82
N VAL A 266 -35.88 -4.43 0.81
CA VAL A 266 -35.43 -3.64 -0.36
C VAL A 266 -35.04 -2.21 0.04
N VAL A 267 -35.80 -1.58 0.94
CA VAL A 267 -35.48 -0.25 1.48
C VAL A 267 -34.26 -0.31 2.40
N GLY A 268 -34.10 -1.38 3.18
CA GLY A 268 -32.90 -1.64 3.98
C GLY A 268 -31.65 -1.73 3.11
N ASP A 269 -31.72 -2.46 1.99
CA ASP A 269 -30.63 -2.57 1.01
C ASP A 269 -30.33 -1.23 0.30
N TYR A 270 -31.35 -0.39 0.06
CA TYR A 270 -31.19 0.93 -0.54
C TYR A 270 -30.58 1.97 0.44
N VAL A 271 -30.99 1.94 1.71
CA VAL A 271 -30.40 2.76 2.78
C VAL A 271 -28.96 2.32 3.04
N ASP A 272 -28.68 1.02 2.92
CA ASP A 272 -27.34 0.49 3.08
C ASP A 272 -26.39 0.84 1.93
N ALA A 273 -26.91 0.91 0.70
CA ALA A 273 -26.15 1.42 -0.44
C ALA A 273 -25.62 2.84 -0.22
N ARG A 274 -26.25 3.63 0.68
CA ARG A 274 -25.82 4.98 1.08
C ARG A 274 -24.94 5.01 2.34
N LEU A 275 -24.93 3.92 3.12
CA LEU A 275 -24.07 3.69 4.30
C LEU A 275 -22.90 2.72 4.01
N ARG A 276 -22.69 2.39 2.74
CA ARG A 276 -21.71 1.41 2.27
C ARG A 276 -20.31 1.72 2.80
N LYS A 277 -19.61 0.66 3.21
CA LYS A 277 -18.17 0.66 3.51
C LYS A 277 -17.41 1.29 2.32
N PRO A 278 -16.64 2.37 2.54
CA PRO A 278 -15.86 3.01 1.47
C PRO A 278 -14.90 2.00 0.82
N ALA A 279 -14.60 2.16 -0.47
CA ALA A 279 -13.75 1.23 -1.23
C ALA A 279 -12.35 1.04 -0.61
N LEU A 280 -11.80 2.09 0.00
CA LEU A 280 -10.52 2.08 0.71
C LEU A 280 -10.53 1.28 2.03
N VAL A 281 -11.70 1.02 2.61
CA VAL A 281 -11.80 0.32 3.89
C VAL A 281 -11.87 -1.18 3.61
N ARG A 282 -10.89 -1.95 4.10
CA ARG A 282 -10.82 -3.43 4.02
C ARG A 282 -11.65 -4.12 5.09
N GLU A 283 -11.64 -3.60 6.30
CA GLU A 283 -12.36 -4.17 7.44
C GLU A 283 -12.93 -3.05 8.33
N THR A 284 -14.04 -3.32 9.02
CA THR A 284 -14.65 -2.35 9.95
C THR A 284 -15.45 -3.05 11.05
N SER A 285 -15.48 -2.48 12.26
CA SER A 285 -16.45 -2.91 13.31
C SER A 285 -17.87 -2.44 13.03
N ARG A 286 -18.03 -1.48 12.12
CA ARG A 286 -19.33 -0.98 11.70
C ARG A 286 -19.98 -2.06 10.84
N GLY A 287 -20.58 -3.03 11.53
CA GLY A 287 -21.34 -4.08 10.91
C GLY A 287 -22.52 -3.49 10.16
N PHE A 288 -22.75 -4.01 8.97
CA PHE A 288 -24.02 -3.86 8.30
C PHE A 288 -25.04 -4.74 9.04
N ALA A 289 -25.85 -4.13 9.91
CA ALA A 289 -26.94 -4.82 10.58
C ALA A 289 -28.19 -4.84 9.68
N VAL A 290 -28.14 -5.53 8.54
CA VAL A 290 -29.39 -6.05 7.97
C VAL A 290 -29.84 -7.21 8.85
N ALA A 291 -30.80 -6.90 9.71
CA ALA A 291 -32.02 -7.65 10.02
C ALA A 291 -32.11 -9.16 9.69
N SER A 292 -31.05 -9.97 9.84
CA SER A 292 -31.14 -11.44 9.77
C SER A 292 -31.71 -12.07 11.04
N SER A 293 -32.13 -11.27 12.04
CA SER A 293 -32.80 -11.75 13.25
C SER A 293 -34.31 -11.50 13.29
N ALA A 294 -34.92 -11.06 12.18
CA ALA A 294 -36.38 -11.02 12.03
C ALA A 294 -36.97 -12.32 11.42
N VAL A 295 -36.19 -13.41 11.42
CA VAL A 295 -36.63 -14.76 11.06
C VAL A 295 -36.38 -15.67 12.26
N GLY A 296 -37.32 -15.70 13.20
CA GLY A 296 -37.24 -16.60 14.35
C GLY A 296 -38.19 -16.22 15.48
N SER A 297 -39.42 -16.73 15.39
CA SER A 297 -40.42 -16.85 16.46
C SER A 297 -40.99 -15.57 17.07
N GLY A 298 -42.31 -15.60 17.30
CA GLY A 298 -43.11 -14.46 17.72
C GLY A 298 -42.72 -13.89 19.08
N THR A 299 -42.82 -12.56 19.17
CA THR A 299 -43.26 -11.75 20.32
C THR A 299 -42.74 -10.34 20.12
N VAL A 300 -43.66 -9.41 19.86
CA VAL A 300 -43.39 -7.96 19.71
C VAL A 300 -42.72 -7.37 20.98
N GLY A 301 -42.85 -8.03 22.14
CA GLY A 301 -42.21 -7.64 23.39
C GLY A 301 -40.67 -7.76 23.44
N SER A 302 -40.05 -8.65 22.65
CA SER A 302 -38.59 -8.83 22.65
C SER A 302 -37.84 -7.79 21.80
N VAL A 303 -38.56 -7.12 20.89
CA VAL A 303 -38.03 -6.06 20.03
C VAL A 303 -37.84 -4.78 20.82
N VAL A 304 -38.75 -4.45 21.75
CA VAL A 304 -38.64 -3.25 22.60
C VAL A 304 -37.49 -3.37 23.61
N SER A 305 -37.25 -4.56 24.19
CA SER A 305 -36.10 -4.78 25.08
C SER A 305 -34.75 -4.76 24.34
N ARG A 306 -34.72 -5.05 23.03
CA ARG A 306 -33.50 -4.97 22.20
C ARG A 306 -33.31 -3.61 21.55
N LEU A 307 -34.37 -2.88 21.24
CA LEU A 307 -34.32 -1.47 20.83
C LEU A 307 -33.83 -0.58 22.00
N GLY A 308 -34.21 -0.92 23.24
CA GLY A 308 -33.62 -0.35 24.45
C GLY A 308 -32.18 -0.81 24.76
N SER A 309 -31.66 -1.82 24.06
CA SER A 309 -30.26 -2.27 24.16
C SER A 309 -29.33 -1.64 23.12
N LEU A 310 -29.90 -0.97 22.11
CA LEU A 310 -29.14 -0.16 21.13
C LEU A 310 -28.67 1.19 21.71
N THR A 311 -29.06 1.52 22.95
CA THR A 311 -28.65 2.75 23.65
C THR A 311 -27.70 2.50 24.83
N LYS A 312 -27.23 1.26 25.04
CA LYS A 312 -26.17 0.99 26.02
C LYS A 312 -25.02 0.22 25.37
N PRO A 313 -23.84 0.84 25.14
CA PRO A 313 -22.66 0.08 24.77
C PRO A 313 -22.37 -0.89 25.91
N LYS A 314 -22.41 -2.19 25.61
CA LYS A 314 -21.98 -3.25 26.53
C LYS A 314 -20.56 -2.87 26.98
N ALA A 315 -20.34 -2.74 28.29
CA ALA A 315 -19.03 -2.45 28.83
C ALA A 315 -18.08 -3.55 28.34
N VAL A 316 -17.07 -3.16 27.55
CA VAL A 316 -15.92 -4.03 27.29
C VAL A 316 -15.10 -4.00 28.57
N ASP A 317 -14.94 -5.16 29.20
CA ASP A 317 -14.11 -5.33 30.38
C ASP A 317 -12.66 -4.91 30.06
N PRO A 318 -11.97 -4.14 30.92
CA PRO A 318 -10.57 -3.77 30.72
C PRO A 318 -9.63 -4.97 30.52
N GLU A 319 -9.98 -6.15 31.04
CA GLU A 319 -9.28 -7.41 30.80
C GLU A 319 -9.24 -7.82 29.31
N LEU A 320 -10.16 -7.32 28.49
CA LEU A 320 -10.28 -7.69 27.07
C LEU A 320 -9.21 -7.04 26.17
N LEU A 321 -8.49 -6.02 26.67
CA LEU A 321 -7.27 -5.52 26.01
C LEU A 321 -6.14 -6.55 26.03
N MET A 322 -6.00 -7.24 27.16
CA MET A 322 -4.82 -8.03 27.53
C MET A 322 -5.05 -9.54 27.42
N LYS A 323 -6.31 -10.00 27.36
CA LYS A 323 -6.61 -11.42 27.12
C LYS A 323 -6.07 -11.84 25.75
N GLY A 324 -5.03 -12.67 25.75
CA GLY A 324 -4.32 -13.13 24.57
C GLY A 324 -3.45 -12.06 23.89
N ALA A 325 -3.01 -11.02 24.60
CA ALA A 325 -1.99 -10.06 24.14
C ALA A 325 -0.79 -10.10 25.09
N VAL A 326 0.37 -10.51 24.59
CA VAL A 326 1.59 -10.55 25.39
C VAL A 326 2.55 -9.50 24.84
N PHE A 327 2.90 -8.53 25.67
CA PHE A 327 3.82 -7.44 25.33
C PHE A 327 4.83 -7.21 26.45
N GLU A 328 5.93 -6.52 26.11
CA GLU A 328 6.87 -6.01 27.11
C GLU A 328 6.17 -5.04 28.05
N SER A 329 6.49 -5.08 29.34
CA SER A 329 5.85 -4.23 30.35
C SER A 329 5.92 -2.74 30.03
N LYS A 330 6.98 -2.26 29.36
CA LYS A 330 7.09 -0.86 28.93
C LYS A 330 6.12 -0.52 27.81
N LEU A 331 6.05 -1.39 26.80
CA LEU A 331 5.12 -1.26 25.70
C LEU A 331 3.69 -1.31 26.24
N GLU A 332 3.36 -2.33 27.03
CA GLU A 332 2.06 -2.50 27.68
C GLU A 332 1.59 -1.23 28.42
N ARG A 333 2.44 -0.63 29.27
CA ARG A 333 2.10 0.63 29.96
C ARG A 333 1.82 1.77 28.99
N SER A 334 2.63 1.88 27.94
CA SER A 334 2.48 2.91 26.92
C SER A 334 1.16 2.75 26.16
N LEU A 335 0.79 1.50 25.88
CA LEU A 335 -0.44 1.12 25.21
C LEU A 335 -1.68 1.36 26.09
N LEU A 336 -1.63 0.99 27.37
CA LEU A 336 -2.69 1.26 28.34
C LEU A 336 -2.91 2.77 28.52
N ARG A 337 -1.83 3.56 28.54
CA ARG A 337 -1.91 5.02 28.59
C ARG A 337 -2.65 5.59 27.37
N ILE A 338 -2.31 5.15 26.16
CA ILE A 338 -2.96 5.59 24.93
C ILE A 338 -4.44 5.19 24.93
N ALA A 339 -4.74 3.96 25.36
CA ALA A 339 -6.13 3.48 25.44
C ALA A 339 -6.97 4.27 26.45
N ALA A 340 -6.39 4.63 27.61
CA ALA A 340 -7.02 5.49 28.59
C ALA A 340 -7.24 6.91 28.05
N GLN A 341 -6.25 7.47 27.36
CA GLN A 341 -6.35 8.79 26.71
C GLN A 341 -7.43 8.81 25.63
N ALA A 342 -7.51 7.79 24.77
CA ALA A 342 -8.53 7.69 23.73
C ALA A 342 -9.94 7.56 24.35
N ASN A 343 -10.11 6.73 25.38
CA ASN A 343 -11.40 6.60 26.06
C ASN A 343 -11.80 7.91 26.77
N GLY A 344 -10.84 8.58 27.42
CA GLY A 344 -11.04 9.89 28.04
C GLY A 344 -11.44 10.95 27.03
N ALA A 345 -10.75 11.01 25.88
CA ALA A 345 -11.04 11.95 24.81
C ALA A 345 -12.45 11.74 24.23
N ARG A 346 -12.84 10.48 23.99
CA ARG A 346 -14.19 10.11 23.56
C ARG A 346 -15.24 10.55 24.58
N ALA A 347 -15.02 10.28 25.87
CA ALA A 347 -15.97 10.62 26.93
C ALA A 347 -16.11 12.14 27.12
N ALA A 348 -15.02 12.89 27.05
CA ALA A 348 -14.98 14.33 27.18
C ALA A 348 -15.28 15.10 25.87
N LYS A 349 -15.45 14.38 24.74
CA LYS A 349 -15.57 14.94 23.39
C LYS A 349 -14.43 15.91 23.03
N THR A 350 -13.22 15.58 23.44
CA THR A 350 -12.02 16.32 23.06
C THR A 350 -11.35 15.67 21.84
N PRO A 351 -10.51 16.40 21.09
CA PRO A 351 -9.83 15.84 19.92
C PRO A 351 -9.01 14.59 20.25
N PHE A 352 -9.04 13.61 19.35
CA PHE A 352 -8.21 12.42 19.44
C PHE A 352 -6.78 12.69 19.01
N ARG A 353 -5.84 11.95 19.61
CA ARG A 353 -4.42 12.01 19.28
C ARG A 353 -4.05 10.90 18.29
N HIS A 354 -3.35 11.23 17.23
CA HIS A 354 -2.95 10.28 16.20
C HIS A 354 -1.67 9.53 16.59
N CYS A 355 -1.62 8.23 16.32
CA CYS A 355 -0.51 7.38 16.76
C CYS A 355 0.22 6.76 15.57
N LEU A 356 1.54 6.59 15.69
CA LEU A 356 2.36 5.83 14.75
C LEU A 356 2.92 4.59 15.43
N PHE A 357 2.52 3.42 14.95
CA PHE A 357 3.02 2.12 15.36
C PHE A 357 4.17 1.69 14.45
N VAL A 358 5.36 1.63 15.03
CA VAL A 358 6.61 1.30 14.34
C VAL A 358 7.10 -0.05 14.82
N GLY A 359 7.50 -0.93 13.91
CA GLY A 359 8.25 -2.12 14.30
C GLY A 359 8.34 -3.14 13.18
N PRO A 360 9.04 -4.26 13.40
CA PRO A 360 9.14 -5.35 12.43
C PRO A 360 7.76 -5.92 12.05
N PRO A 361 7.65 -6.58 10.88
CA PRO A 361 6.42 -7.28 10.52
C PRO A 361 6.13 -8.42 11.52
N GLY A 362 4.86 -8.63 11.84
CA GLY A 362 4.45 -9.74 12.70
C GLY A 362 4.60 -9.52 14.21
N THR A 363 4.79 -8.28 14.67
CA THR A 363 4.80 -7.90 16.11
C THR A 363 3.42 -7.51 16.66
N GLY A 364 2.36 -7.64 15.87
CA GLY A 364 0.99 -7.43 16.35
C GLY A 364 0.46 -6.00 16.27
N LYS A 365 1.10 -5.09 15.52
CA LYS A 365 0.64 -3.69 15.31
C LYS A 365 -0.85 -3.58 14.94
N THR A 366 -1.27 -4.30 13.90
CA THR A 366 -2.66 -4.32 13.40
C THR A 366 -3.63 -4.93 14.41
N LEU A 367 -3.23 -6.01 15.09
CA LEU A 367 -4.04 -6.66 16.13
C LEU A 367 -4.27 -5.70 17.31
N PHE A 368 -3.22 -5.00 17.72
CA PHE A 368 -3.30 -4.05 18.82
C PHE A 368 -4.21 -2.86 18.48
N ALA A 369 -4.11 -2.28 17.28
CA ALA A 369 -4.99 -1.19 16.86
C ALA A 369 -6.49 -1.57 16.96
N LYS A 370 -6.86 -2.80 16.58
CA LYS A 370 -8.24 -3.30 16.73
C LYS A 370 -8.65 -3.40 18.20
N ARG A 371 -7.76 -3.91 19.05
CA ARG A 371 -8.01 -4.01 20.51
C ARG A 371 -8.10 -2.63 21.17
N LEU A 372 -7.27 -1.69 20.74
CA LEU A 372 -7.31 -0.30 21.18
C LEU A 372 -8.67 0.34 20.90
N ALA A 373 -9.21 0.16 19.69
CA ALA A 373 -10.54 0.65 19.34
C ALA A 373 -11.63 0.03 20.25
N ALA A 374 -11.59 -1.29 20.44
CA ALA A 374 -12.54 -1.99 21.30
C ALA A 374 -12.52 -1.46 22.76
N HIS A 375 -11.33 -1.21 23.31
CA HIS A 375 -11.18 -0.68 24.66
C HIS A 375 -11.57 0.79 24.79
N ALA A 376 -11.19 1.60 23.81
CA ALA A 376 -11.61 2.99 23.72
C ALA A 376 -13.11 3.14 23.44
N ARG A 377 -13.81 2.01 23.17
CA ARG A 377 -15.22 1.95 22.75
C ARG A 377 -15.49 2.82 21.52
N MET A 378 -14.56 2.77 20.58
CA MET A 378 -14.61 3.43 19.28
C MET A 378 -14.91 2.38 18.21
N ASP A 379 -15.52 2.82 17.11
CA ASP A 379 -15.54 2.00 15.90
C ASP A 379 -14.11 1.86 15.34
N TYR A 380 -13.82 0.79 14.61
CA TYR A 380 -12.56 0.65 13.87
C TYR A 380 -12.82 0.55 12.37
N ALA A 381 -11.89 1.06 11.58
CA ALA A 381 -11.78 0.80 10.16
C ALA A 381 -10.31 0.56 9.79
N VAL A 382 -10.06 -0.38 8.89
CA VAL A 382 -8.71 -0.70 8.41
C VAL A 382 -8.61 -0.36 6.92
N MET A 383 -7.66 0.48 6.56
CA MET A 383 -7.23 0.81 5.21
C MET A 383 -5.81 0.28 5.00
N SER A 384 -5.51 -0.31 3.84
CA SER A 384 -4.13 -0.61 3.46
C SER A 384 -3.56 0.56 2.67
N GLY A 385 -2.36 1.01 2.99
CA GLY A 385 -1.67 2.08 2.24
C GLY A 385 -1.46 1.71 0.77
N GLY A 386 -1.28 0.43 0.47
CA GLY A 386 -1.17 -0.08 -0.90
C GLY A 386 -2.45 0.04 -1.73
N ASP A 387 -3.63 0.18 -1.12
CA ASP A 387 -4.91 0.27 -1.85
C ASP A 387 -5.16 1.64 -2.46
N VAL A 388 -4.39 2.66 -2.06
CA VAL A 388 -4.57 4.03 -2.55
C VAL A 388 -4.04 4.20 -3.97
N ALA A 389 -2.90 3.57 -4.30
CA ALA A 389 -2.28 3.72 -5.62
C ALA A 389 -3.13 3.15 -6.78
N PRO A 390 -3.75 1.96 -6.67
CA PRO A 390 -4.61 1.41 -7.72
C PRO A 390 -5.84 2.26 -8.08
N LEU A 391 -6.30 3.14 -7.19
CA LEU A 391 -7.45 4.00 -7.44
C LEU A 391 -7.14 5.17 -8.39
N GLY A 392 -5.86 5.49 -8.65
CA GLY A 392 -5.45 6.58 -9.53
C GLY A 392 -6.15 7.90 -9.17
N ARG A 393 -6.87 8.49 -10.12
CA ARG A 393 -7.58 9.78 -9.95
C ARG A 393 -8.72 9.71 -8.93
N ASP A 394 -9.36 8.55 -8.78
CA ASP A 394 -10.49 8.37 -7.86
C ASP A 394 -10.04 8.32 -6.39
N ALA A 395 -8.73 8.12 -6.14
CA ALA A 395 -8.15 8.05 -4.81
C ALA A 395 -8.49 9.27 -3.94
N VAL A 396 -8.50 10.47 -4.54
CA VAL A 396 -8.84 11.72 -3.83
C VAL A 396 -10.30 11.68 -3.35
N THR A 397 -11.21 11.38 -4.28
CA THR A 397 -12.65 11.33 -4.01
C THR A 397 -12.96 10.29 -2.94
N ASP A 398 -12.37 9.11 -3.04
CA ASP A 398 -12.61 8.03 -2.08
C ASP A 398 -11.96 8.30 -0.71
N MET A 399 -10.83 9.01 -0.67
CA MET A 399 -10.25 9.51 0.58
C MET A 399 -11.23 10.46 1.29
N HIS A 400 -11.82 11.42 0.56
CA HIS A 400 -12.84 12.31 1.13
C HIS A 400 -14.06 11.54 1.64
N LYS A 401 -14.62 10.62 0.83
CA LYS A 401 -15.76 9.79 1.24
C LYS A 401 -15.47 8.96 2.49
N MET A 402 -14.26 8.40 2.59
CA MET A 402 -13.85 7.61 3.75
C MET A 402 -13.84 8.45 5.02
N PHE A 403 -13.26 9.66 4.99
CA PHE A 403 -13.27 10.55 6.14
C PHE A 403 -14.68 11.05 6.50
N ASP A 404 -15.50 11.39 5.51
CA ASP A 404 -16.89 11.80 5.76
C ASP A 404 -17.70 10.64 6.37
N TRP A 405 -17.46 9.40 5.92
CA TRP A 405 -18.05 8.21 6.51
C TRP A 405 -17.54 7.98 7.94
N ALA A 406 -16.24 8.16 8.18
CA ALA A 406 -15.63 8.00 9.50
C ALA A 406 -16.17 9.00 10.53
N GLN A 407 -16.31 10.26 10.15
CA GLN A 407 -16.86 11.33 10.99
C GLN A 407 -18.33 11.10 11.39
N ARG A 408 -19.09 10.33 10.59
CA ARG A 408 -20.47 9.95 10.93
C ARG A 408 -20.56 8.83 11.97
N SER A 409 -19.44 8.32 12.49
CA SER A 409 -19.48 7.32 13.56
C SER A 409 -19.97 7.97 14.86
N PRO A 410 -21.01 7.42 15.52
CA PRO A 410 -21.54 7.98 16.76
C PRO A 410 -20.58 7.81 17.95
N ASN A 411 -19.67 6.84 17.88
CA ASN A 411 -18.75 6.49 18.96
C ASN A 411 -17.33 7.06 18.76
N GLY A 412 -17.12 7.79 17.67
CA GLY A 412 -15.80 8.07 17.12
C GLY A 412 -15.19 6.82 16.46
N LEU A 413 -14.31 7.03 15.49
CA LEU A 413 -13.73 5.98 14.67
C LEU A 413 -12.20 6.00 14.73
N LEU A 414 -11.61 4.85 15.02
CA LEU A 414 -10.19 4.57 14.86
C LEU A 414 -9.93 4.09 13.43
N LEU A 415 -9.27 4.92 12.63
CA LEU A 415 -8.83 4.60 11.28
C LEU A 415 -7.40 4.07 11.33
N LEU A 416 -7.23 2.76 11.16
CA LEU A 416 -5.93 2.13 11.00
C LEU A 416 -5.50 2.19 9.53
N ILE A 417 -4.35 2.78 9.27
CA ILE A 417 -3.66 2.74 7.99
C ILE A 417 -2.51 1.73 8.11
N ASP A 418 -2.75 0.51 7.65
CA ASP A 418 -1.73 -0.54 7.60
C ASP A 418 -0.82 -0.35 6.38
N GLU A 419 0.44 -0.77 6.47
CA GLU A 419 1.45 -0.50 5.43
C GLU A 419 1.48 0.98 5.01
N ALA A 420 1.41 1.89 5.99
CA ALA A 420 1.30 3.32 5.75
C ALA A 420 2.49 3.87 4.94
N ASP A 421 3.66 3.23 4.99
CA ASP A 421 4.82 3.57 4.15
C ASP A 421 4.64 3.30 2.66
N ALA A 422 3.55 2.65 2.22
CA ALA A 422 3.19 2.57 0.80
C ALA A 422 2.46 3.85 0.33
N PHE A 423 1.63 4.44 1.20
CA PHE A 423 0.81 5.62 0.89
C PHE A 423 1.52 6.94 1.23
N VAL A 424 2.18 6.99 2.38
CA VAL A 424 2.61 8.23 3.04
C VAL A 424 4.07 8.58 2.78
N ARG A 425 4.62 8.18 1.63
CA ARG A 425 6.03 8.38 1.33
C ARG A 425 6.39 9.86 1.09
N LYS A 426 7.65 10.20 1.39
CA LYS A 426 8.25 11.49 1.01
C LYS A 426 8.00 11.79 -0.47
N ARG A 427 7.60 13.03 -0.75
CA ARG A 427 7.38 13.54 -2.10
C ARG A 427 8.71 13.55 -2.88
N GLY A 428 8.95 12.49 -3.64
CA GLY A 428 10.11 12.35 -4.53
C GLY A 428 9.71 12.38 -6.00
N LYS A 429 10.70 12.47 -6.90
CA LYS A 429 10.48 12.50 -8.36
C LYS A 429 9.74 11.27 -8.89
N ASP A 430 9.84 10.14 -8.19
CA ASP A 430 9.25 8.84 -8.58
C ASP A 430 7.80 8.64 -8.08
N MET A 431 7.23 9.60 -7.35
CA MET A 431 5.84 9.51 -6.90
C MET A 431 4.87 9.95 -8.00
N SER A 432 3.83 9.16 -8.26
CA SER A 432 2.75 9.55 -9.19
C SER A 432 2.02 10.80 -8.68
N GLU A 433 1.56 11.65 -9.62
CA GLU A 433 0.72 12.82 -9.30
C GLU A 433 -0.56 12.41 -8.55
N ASP A 434 -1.17 11.30 -8.95
CA ASP A 434 -2.39 10.79 -8.30
C ASP A 434 -2.14 10.44 -6.82
N SER A 435 -1.01 9.78 -6.53
CA SER A 435 -0.60 9.47 -5.16
C SER A 435 -0.29 10.74 -4.35
N ARG A 436 0.35 11.75 -4.97
CA ARG A 436 0.60 13.06 -4.31
C ARG A 436 -0.71 13.76 -3.97
N ASN A 437 -1.67 13.76 -4.89
CA ASN A 437 -2.99 14.35 -4.69
C ASN A 437 -3.77 13.63 -3.59
N ALA A 438 -3.75 12.30 -3.56
CA ALA A 438 -4.36 11.52 -2.49
C ALA A 438 -3.73 11.80 -1.11
N LEU A 439 -2.40 11.93 -1.05
CA LEU A 439 -1.68 12.31 0.18
C LEU A 439 -2.07 13.72 0.64
N ASN A 440 -2.17 14.68 -0.29
CA ASN A 440 -2.62 16.04 0.02
C ASN A 440 -4.06 16.06 0.54
N ALA A 441 -4.96 15.25 -0.04
CA ALA A 441 -6.34 15.11 0.44
C ALA A 441 -6.38 14.54 1.87
N PHE A 442 -5.53 13.55 2.16
CA PHE A 442 -5.37 13.01 3.52
C PHE A 442 -4.83 14.05 4.51
N LEU A 443 -3.81 14.82 4.12
CA LEU A 443 -3.23 15.89 4.94
C LEU A 443 -4.21 17.03 5.19
N PHE A 444 -5.08 17.31 4.24
CA PHE A 444 -6.17 18.27 4.41
C PHE A 444 -7.16 17.79 5.47
N ARG A 445 -7.59 16.52 5.41
CA ARG A 445 -8.54 15.93 6.38
C ARG A 445 -7.98 15.77 7.78
N THR A 446 -6.67 15.54 7.91
CA THR A 446 -5.96 15.50 9.19
C THR A 446 -5.41 16.87 9.59
N GLY A 447 -5.79 17.94 8.87
CA GLY A 447 -5.37 19.33 9.06
C GLY A 447 -5.71 19.92 10.41
N THR A 448 -6.82 19.45 10.96
CA THR A 448 -7.42 19.97 12.19
C THR A 448 -7.59 18.83 13.18
N PRO A 449 -7.38 19.09 14.49
CA PRO A 449 -7.68 18.11 15.51
C PRO A 449 -9.16 17.70 15.44
N SER A 450 -9.43 16.41 15.26
CA SER A 450 -10.80 15.88 15.12
C SER A 450 -11.24 15.19 16.41
N THR A 451 -12.47 15.45 16.84
CA THR A 451 -13.16 14.73 17.93
C THR A 451 -13.75 13.40 17.50
N ASP A 452 -13.78 13.13 16.19
CA ASP A 452 -14.54 12.01 15.62
C ASP A 452 -13.62 10.92 15.08
N VAL A 453 -12.42 11.28 14.63
CA VAL A 453 -11.49 10.34 13.98
C VAL A 453 -10.13 10.32 14.68
N MET A 454 -9.71 9.12 15.09
CA MET A 454 -8.35 8.83 15.52
C MET A 454 -7.63 8.08 14.41
N VAL A 455 -6.53 8.61 13.89
CA VAL A 455 -5.72 7.90 12.90
C VAL A 455 -4.58 7.14 13.59
N VAL A 456 -4.44 5.87 13.27
CA VAL A 456 -3.31 5.02 13.67
C VAL A 456 -2.57 4.58 12.43
N PHE A 457 -1.30 4.95 12.30
CA PHE A 457 -0.44 4.51 11.22
C PHE A 457 0.32 3.27 11.67
N ALA A 458 0.35 2.20 10.88
CA ALA A 458 1.24 1.07 11.09
C ALA A 458 2.28 1.02 9.96
N SER A 459 3.56 1.03 10.33
CA SER A 459 4.65 0.95 9.36
C SER A 459 5.85 0.21 9.90
N ASN A 460 6.63 -0.35 8.97
CA ASN A 460 7.94 -0.94 9.27
C ASN A 460 9.09 0.05 9.00
N LEU A 461 8.84 1.13 8.23
CA LEU A 461 9.86 2.07 7.73
C LEU A 461 9.42 3.53 7.95
N PRO A 462 9.37 4.02 9.19
CA PRO A 462 8.88 5.36 9.51
C PRO A 462 9.75 6.48 8.91
N GLU A 463 11.01 6.20 8.57
CA GLU A 463 11.93 7.17 7.95
C GLU A 463 11.53 7.59 6.53
N LEU A 464 10.67 6.81 5.89
CA LEU A 464 10.16 7.08 4.54
C LEU A 464 8.96 8.00 4.53
N PHE A 465 8.39 8.32 5.68
CA PHE A 465 7.20 9.15 5.77
C PHE A 465 7.47 10.59 5.33
N ASP A 466 6.46 11.21 4.71
CA ASP A 466 6.44 12.63 4.42
C ASP A 466 6.51 13.45 5.72
N SER A 467 7.27 14.54 5.71
CA SER A 467 7.45 15.39 6.89
C SER A 467 6.13 15.97 7.40
N ALA A 468 5.20 16.30 6.48
CA ALA A 468 3.90 16.83 6.89
C ALA A 468 3.04 15.79 7.60
N VAL A 469 3.27 14.48 7.41
CA VAL A 469 2.57 13.46 8.21
C VAL A 469 3.25 13.27 9.56
N HIS A 470 4.57 13.36 9.66
CA HIS A 470 5.25 13.36 10.96
C HIS A 470 4.71 14.47 11.88
N ASP A 471 4.44 15.65 11.34
CA ASP A 471 3.84 16.77 12.10
C ASP A 471 2.40 16.48 12.60
N ARG A 472 1.72 15.47 12.05
CA ARG A 472 0.35 15.06 12.42
C ARG A 472 0.32 13.84 13.31
N VAL A 473 1.47 13.26 13.64
CA VAL A 473 1.59 12.15 14.57
C VAL A 473 1.87 12.71 15.96
N ASP A 474 0.97 12.46 16.90
CA ASP A 474 1.09 12.93 18.27
C ASP A 474 1.97 12.02 19.14
N GLU A 475 1.91 10.71 18.91
CA GLU A 475 2.58 9.70 19.72
C GLU A 475 3.19 8.61 18.82
N ILE A 476 4.42 8.21 19.12
CA ILE A 476 5.13 7.14 18.43
C ILE A 476 5.29 5.97 19.39
N VAL A 477 4.82 4.79 18.97
CA VAL A 477 4.91 3.55 19.74
C VAL A 477 5.77 2.55 18.98
N GLN A 478 6.82 2.08 19.64
CA GLN A 478 7.71 1.06 19.09
C GLN A 478 7.28 -0.33 19.53
N PHE A 479 7.17 -1.25 18.58
CA PHE A 479 6.85 -2.66 18.75
C PHE A 479 8.11 -3.49 18.47
N PRO A 480 8.91 -3.80 19.50
CA PRO A 480 10.09 -4.65 19.34
C PRO A 480 9.71 -6.11 19.08
N LEU A 481 10.70 -6.93 18.77
CA LEU A 481 10.55 -8.39 18.79
C LEU A 481 10.36 -8.87 20.25
N PRO A 482 9.60 -9.96 20.47
CA PRO A 482 9.29 -10.42 21.81
C PRO A 482 10.52 -10.90 22.58
N ALA A 483 10.65 -10.44 23.83
CA ALA A 483 11.67 -10.91 24.77
C ALA A 483 11.40 -12.35 25.23
N LEU A 484 12.38 -13.01 25.87
CA LEU A 484 12.25 -14.41 26.30
C LEU A 484 10.95 -14.69 27.07
N GLU A 485 10.67 -13.88 28.09
CA GLU A 485 9.45 -14.02 28.92
C GLU A 485 8.17 -13.86 28.10
N GLU A 486 8.17 -13.01 27.08
CA GLU A 486 7.02 -12.84 26.17
C GLU A 486 6.88 -14.04 25.24
N ARG A 487 7.98 -14.54 24.67
CA ARG A 487 7.97 -15.74 23.81
C ARG A 487 7.41 -16.94 24.56
N ARG A 488 7.82 -17.13 25.82
CA ARG A 488 7.30 -18.18 26.71
C ARG A 488 5.79 -18.06 26.87
N LYS A 489 5.29 -16.90 27.27
CA LYS A 489 3.86 -16.63 27.46
C LYS A 489 3.05 -16.80 26.17
N ILE A 490 3.57 -16.32 25.03
CA ILE A 490 2.94 -16.46 23.72
C ILE A 490 2.78 -17.94 23.35
N LEU A 491 3.84 -18.74 23.48
CA LEU A 491 3.78 -20.17 23.17
C LEU A 491 2.86 -20.93 24.13
N GLN A 492 2.89 -20.62 25.42
CA GLN A 492 1.97 -21.22 26.41
C GLN A 492 0.50 -20.93 26.07
N GLU A 493 0.18 -19.69 25.69
CA GLU A 493 -1.20 -19.33 25.32
C GLU A 493 -1.64 -20.04 24.04
N TYR A 494 -0.76 -20.17 23.03
CA TYR A 494 -1.10 -20.91 21.82
C TYR A 494 -1.22 -22.42 22.05
N VAL A 495 -0.40 -23.00 22.93
CA VAL A 495 -0.54 -24.42 23.32
C VAL A 495 -1.88 -24.62 24.04
N ARG A 496 -2.26 -23.72 24.94
CA ARG A 496 -3.58 -23.75 25.57
C ARG A 496 -4.72 -23.69 24.54
N GLU A 497 -4.67 -22.74 23.61
CA GLU A 497 -5.67 -22.59 22.54
C GLU A 497 -5.74 -23.83 21.63
N MET A 498 -4.60 -24.48 21.37
CA MET A 498 -4.52 -25.70 20.57
C MET A 498 -5.23 -26.89 21.23
N LEU A 499 -5.29 -26.94 22.56
CA LEU A 499 -5.96 -27.99 23.32
C LEU A 499 -7.46 -27.74 23.49
N GLU A 500 -7.95 -26.54 23.15
CA GLU A 500 -9.38 -26.25 23.19
C GLU A 500 -10.14 -27.05 22.11
N PRO A 501 -11.32 -27.60 22.45
CA PRO A 501 -12.12 -28.35 21.49
C PRO A 501 -12.62 -27.43 20.38
N LEU A 502 -12.49 -27.89 19.14
CA LEU A 502 -12.89 -27.10 17.98
C LEU A 502 -14.41 -26.97 17.91
N PRO A 503 -14.92 -25.78 17.53
CA PRO A 503 -16.34 -25.56 17.37
C PRO A 503 -16.91 -26.43 16.25
N ARG A 504 -18.15 -26.90 16.41
CA ARG A 504 -18.86 -27.65 15.37
C ARG A 504 -19.16 -26.74 14.19
N THR A 505 -18.67 -27.12 13.01
CA THR A 505 -18.92 -26.41 11.74
C THR A 505 -20.29 -26.72 11.14
N SER A 506 -20.85 -27.90 11.44
CA SER A 506 -22.18 -28.30 10.98
C SER A 506 -22.93 -28.99 12.10
N PHE A 507 -24.25 -28.76 12.17
CA PHE A 507 -25.11 -29.44 13.13
C PHE A 507 -25.15 -30.96 12.91
N PHE A 508 -24.92 -31.39 11.67
CA PHE A 508 -24.97 -32.80 11.25
C PHE A 508 -23.63 -33.53 11.32
N GLN A 509 -22.52 -32.82 11.56
CA GLN A 509 -21.20 -33.44 11.68
C GLN A 509 -20.69 -33.34 13.13
N PRO A 510 -20.17 -34.43 13.71
CA PRO A 510 -19.55 -34.37 15.03
C PRO A 510 -18.32 -33.45 14.99
N ALA A 511 -18.04 -32.78 16.10
CA ALA A 511 -16.81 -32.00 16.23
C ALA A 511 -15.60 -32.92 16.05
N PRO A 512 -14.52 -32.45 15.40
CA PRO A 512 -13.28 -33.22 15.37
C PRO A 512 -12.78 -33.46 16.80
N ARG A 513 -12.24 -34.65 17.07
CA ARG A 513 -11.60 -34.98 18.34
C ARG A 513 -10.51 -33.93 18.67
N PRO A 514 -10.46 -33.44 19.92
CA PRO A 514 -9.46 -32.47 20.36
C PRO A 514 -8.06 -33.08 20.33
N ILE A 515 -7.05 -32.21 20.31
CA ILE A 515 -5.65 -32.61 20.46
C ILE A 515 -5.38 -32.82 21.94
N THR A 516 -4.56 -33.81 22.26
CA THR A 516 -4.01 -34.03 23.61
C THR A 516 -2.49 -33.90 23.60
N LEU A 517 -1.90 -33.58 24.75
CA LEU A 517 -0.46 -33.62 24.93
C LEU A 517 -0.06 -35.00 25.44
N ASP A 518 1.06 -35.51 24.93
CA ASP A 518 1.76 -36.62 25.55
C ASP A 518 2.36 -36.19 26.91
N ASP A 519 2.47 -37.11 27.87
CA ASP A 519 3.01 -36.83 29.21
C ASP A 519 4.46 -36.30 29.18
N GLY A 520 5.22 -36.59 28.11
CA GLY A 520 6.55 -36.07 27.90
C GLY A 520 6.60 -34.59 27.49
N VAL A 521 5.49 -34.00 27.02
CA VAL A 521 5.43 -32.59 26.62
C VAL A 521 5.16 -31.73 27.86
N THR A 522 6.25 -31.40 28.55
CA THR A 522 6.21 -30.60 29.77
C THR A 522 6.26 -29.10 29.48
N ASP A 523 5.79 -28.27 30.42
CA ASP A 523 5.95 -26.82 30.35
C ASP A 523 7.42 -26.39 30.18
N ASP A 524 8.36 -27.11 30.80
CA ASP A 524 9.80 -26.88 30.65
C ASP A 524 10.27 -27.03 29.19
N MET A 525 9.68 -27.96 28.44
CA MET A 525 9.96 -28.14 27.02
C MET A 525 9.52 -26.92 26.20
N ILE A 526 8.35 -26.36 26.51
CA ILE A 526 7.84 -25.14 25.86
C ILE A 526 8.75 -23.95 26.20
N VAL A 527 9.26 -23.87 27.44
CA VAL A 527 10.23 -22.86 27.86
C VAL A 527 11.55 -22.98 27.08
N LYS A 528 12.08 -24.19 26.95
CA LYS A 528 13.28 -24.46 26.13
C LYS A 528 13.06 -24.13 24.66
N ALA A 529 11.88 -24.39 24.11
CA ALA A 529 11.53 -23.98 22.76
C ALA A 529 11.54 -22.45 22.61
N ALA A 530 10.96 -21.73 23.58
CA ALA A 530 10.94 -20.26 23.59
C ALA A 530 12.36 -19.65 23.65
N ASP A 531 13.26 -20.29 24.38
CA ASP A 531 14.67 -19.88 24.46
C ASP A 531 15.36 -19.97 23.10
N LYS A 532 15.19 -21.10 22.40
CA LYS A 532 15.71 -21.32 21.04
C LYS A 532 15.12 -20.37 19.99
N CYS A 533 13.93 -19.83 20.20
CA CYS A 533 13.25 -18.92 19.27
C CYS A 533 13.69 -17.44 19.37
N GLU A 534 14.95 -17.17 19.72
CA GLU A 534 15.48 -15.81 19.70
C GLU A 534 15.35 -15.18 18.30
N GLY A 535 14.92 -13.91 18.24
CA GLY A 535 14.70 -13.19 16.99
C GLY A 535 13.38 -13.50 16.28
N PHE A 536 12.57 -14.44 16.78
CA PHE A 536 11.26 -14.74 16.21
C PHE A 536 10.27 -13.61 16.49
N SER A 537 9.51 -13.22 15.47
CA SER A 537 8.32 -12.38 15.61
C SER A 537 7.16 -13.17 16.22
N ALA A 538 6.17 -12.47 16.79
CA ALA A 538 4.96 -13.12 17.32
C ALA A 538 4.20 -13.92 16.25
N ARG A 539 4.23 -13.47 14.98
CA ARG A 539 3.67 -14.23 13.83
C ARG A 539 4.43 -15.54 13.59
N GLU A 540 5.74 -15.58 13.78
CA GLU A 540 6.51 -16.83 13.63
C GLU A 540 6.25 -17.80 14.77
N LEU A 541 6.12 -17.31 16.02
CA LEU A 541 5.72 -18.13 17.16
C LEU A 541 4.32 -18.73 16.94
N SER A 542 3.38 -17.94 16.41
CA SER A 542 2.06 -18.42 16.01
C SER A 542 2.14 -19.51 14.93
N LYS A 543 3.02 -19.34 13.92
CA LYS A 543 3.24 -20.36 12.89
C LYS A 543 3.87 -21.64 13.45
N LEU A 544 4.77 -21.53 14.42
CA LEU A 544 5.34 -22.67 15.12
C LEU A 544 4.25 -23.45 15.88
N ALA A 545 3.40 -22.76 16.63
CA ALA A 545 2.28 -23.41 17.32
C ALA A 545 1.26 -24.02 16.34
N LEU A 546 0.99 -23.37 15.21
CA LEU A 546 0.18 -23.95 14.13
C LEU A 546 0.84 -25.19 13.52
N ALA A 547 2.17 -25.22 13.41
CA ALA A 547 2.92 -26.39 12.95
C ALA A 547 2.84 -27.54 13.96
N TRP A 548 2.94 -27.27 15.27
CA TRP A 548 2.68 -28.28 16.31
C TRP A 548 1.28 -28.85 16.20
N ARG A 549 0.28 -27.98 16.06
CA ARG A 549 -1.11 -28.38 15.88
C ARG A 549 -1.28 -29.25 14.63
N ALA A 550 -0.68 -28.86 13.51
CA ALA A 550 -0.75 -29.62 12.26
C ALA A 550 -0.05 -30.99 12.37
N ALA A 551 1.10 -31.05 13.05
CA ALA A 551 1.82 -32.29 13.31
C ALA A 551 1.00 -33.24 14.17
N ALA A 552 0.36 -32.74 15.24
CA ALA A 552 -0.56 -33.53 16.05
C ALA A 552 -1.72 -34.09 15.22
N PHE A 553 -2.37 -33.25 14.38
CA PHE A 553 -3.46 -33.70 13.51
C PHE A 553 -3.05 -34.71 12.43
N ALA A 554 -1.76 -34.78 12.08
CA ALA A 554 -1.25 -35.76 11.13
C ALA A 554 -1.12 -37.16 11.76
N THR A 555 -1.10 -37.26 13.10
CA THR A 555 -1.09 -38.55 13.81
C THR A 555 -2.51 -39.11 13.95
N GLU A 556 -2.63 -40.44 13.96
CA GLU A 556 -3.92 -41.12 14.14
C GLU A 556 -4.54 -40.82 15.51
N GLU A 557 -3.69 -40.75 16.54
CA GLU A 557 -4.09 -40.53 17.93
C GLU A 557 -4.36 -39.05 18.26
N ARG A 558 -3.90 -38.12 17.41
CA ARG A 558 -3.98 -36.66 17.62
C ARG A 558 -3.26 -36.19 18.87
N VAL A 559 -2.15 -36.86 19.19
CA VAL A 559 -1.31 -36.57 20.34
C VAL A 559 -0.09 -35.79 19.86
N LEU A 560 0.21 -34.68 20.53
CA LEU A 560 1.47 -33.98 20.33
C LEU A 560 2.55 -34.63 21.21
N THR A 561 3.49 -35.35 20.59
CA THR A 561 4.61 -36.01 21.27
C THR A 561 5.84 -35.09 21.36
N PRO A 562 6.77 -35.35 22.30
CA PRO A 562 8.01 -34.57 22.41
C PRO A 562 8.84 -34.57 21.12
N SER A 563 8.93 -35.72 20.44
CA SER A 563 9.68 -35.82 19.18
C SER A 563 9.11 -34.91 18.10
N LEU A 564 7.78 -34.83 17.97
CA LEU A 564 7.12 -33.94 17.01
C LEU A 564 7.36 -32.46 17.35
N VAL A 565 7.36 -32.10 18.63
CA VAL A 565 7.66 -30.73 19.07
C VAL A 565 9.09 -30.33 18.68
N GLU A 566 10.07 -31.20 18.91
CA GLU A 566 11.47 -30.91 18.56
C GLU A 566 11.70 -30.88 17.05
N GLU A 567 11.14 -31.81 16.29
CA GLU A 567 11.30 -31.89 14.84
C GLU A 567 10.75 -30.63 14.16
N THR A 568 9.52 -30.26 14.50
CA THR A 568 8.86 -29.05 13.96
C THR A 568 9.57 -27.77 14.40
N LEU A 569 10.09 -27.70 15.63
CA LEU A 569 10.90 -26.58 16.11
C LEU A 569 12.18 -26.44 15.29
N ASN A 570 12.93 -27.52 15.11
CA ASN A 570 14.17 -27.52 14.33
C ASN A 570 13.92 -27.11 12.87
N LEU A 571 12.82 -27.59 12.28
CA LEU A 571 12.40 -27.18 10.94
C LEU A 571 12.12 -25.66 10.88
N GLN A 572 11.40 -25.10 11.86
CA GLN A 572 11.10 -23.67 11.90
C GLN A 572 12.35 -22.81 12.16
N LEU A 573 13.27 -23.27 13.00
CA LEU A 573 14.56 -22.62 13.23
C LEU A 573 15.39 -22.55 11.93
N GLY A 574 15.45 -23.66 11.19
CA GLY A 574 16.09 -23.71 9.87
C GLY A 574 15.45 -22.73 8.88
N GLN A 575 14.12 -22.69 8.82
CA GLN A 575 13.38 -21.74 7.97
C GLN A 575 13.61 -20.28 8.38
N HIS A 576 13.72 -19.99 9.68
CA HIS A 576 14.03 -18.65 10.18
C HIS A 576 15.44 -18.22 9.77
N ALA A 577 16.45 -19.09 9.98
CA ALA A 577 17.84 -18.81 9.60
C ALA A 577 17.98 -18.51 8.09
N VAL A 578 17.29 -19.28 7.24
CA VAL A 578 17.25 -19.01 5.79
C VAL A 578 16.66 -17.63 5.50
N ARG A 579 15.55 -17.25 6.15
CA ARG A 579 14.91 -15.94 5.95
C ARG A 579 15.79 -14.77 6.43
N VAL A 580 16.49 -14.93 7.55
CA VAL A 580 17.47 -13.95 8.03
C VAL A 580 18.60 -13.78 7.00
N SER A 581 19.12 -14.88 6.44
CA SER A 581 20.15 -14.82 5.39
C SER A 581 19.72 -14.07 4.13
N TRP A 582 18.43 -14.11 3.79
CA TRP A 582 17.88 -13.34 2.66
C TRP A 582 17.86 -11.85 2.97
N LEU A 583 17.44 -11.50 4.19
CA LEU A 583 17.39 -10.13 4.67
C LEU A 583 18.78 -9.50 4.67
N GLU A 584 19.77 -10.17 5.27
CA GLU A 584 21.16 -9.71 5.30
C GLU A 584 21.73 -9.48 3.89
N ARG A 585 21.51 -10.45 2.97
CA ARG A 585 21.92 -10.31 1.56
C ARG A 585 21.24 -9.14 0.87
N SER A 586 19.98 -8.86 1.17
CA SER A 586 19.26 -7.71 0.60
C SER A 586 19.79 -6.38 1.13
N ILE A 587 20.10 -6.29 2.43
CA ILE A 587 20.68 -5.11 3.06
C ILE A 587 22.06 -4.85 2.50
N LYS A 588 22.90 -5.89 2.38
CA LYS A 588 24.24 -5.79 1.81
C LYS A 588 24.20 -5.25 0.38
N ARG A 589 23.36 -5.84 -0.49
CA ARG A 589 23.18 -5.36 -1.88
C ARG A 589 22.69 -3.92 -1.96
N LYS A 590 21.78 -3.51 -1.05
CA LYS A 590 21.30 -2.12 -1.00
C LYS A 590 22.43 -1.16 -0.62
N ARG A 591 23.24 -1.50 0.38
CA ARG A 591 24.42 -0.69 0.78
C ARG A 591 25.42 -0.56 -0.37
N GLU A 592 25.77 -1.67 -1.02
CA GLU A 592 26.69 -1.67 -2.18
C GLU A 592 26.16 -0.79 -3.32
N ARG A 593 24.85 -0.85 -3.61
CA ARG A 593 24.21 0.01 -4.61
C ARG A 593 24.26 1.48 -4.23
N ASP A 594 23.94 1.80 -2.97
CA ASP A 594 23.93 3.18 -2.49
C ASP A 594 25.34 3.78 -2.44
N GLU A 595 26.37 2.97 -2.13
CA GLU A 595 27.78 3.34 -2.23
C GLU A 595 28.22 3.59 -3.69
N ALA A 596 27.82 2.71 -4.62
CA ALA A 596 28.09 2.90 -6.05
C ALA A 596 27.44 4.17 -6.61
N LEU A 597 26.20 4.48 -6.19
CA LEU A 597 25.51 5.72 -6.56
C LEU A 597 26.21 6.97 -5.99
N ARG A 598 26.73 6.90 -4.76
CA ARG A 598 27.52 7.98 -4.16
C ARG A 598 28.86 8.18 -4.88
N ALA A 599 29.53 7.10 -5.28
CA ALA A 599 30.79 7.16 -6.03
C ALA A 599 30.62 7.76 -7.43
N ASN A 600 29.48 7.52 -8.08
CA ASN A 600 29.15 8.05 -9.41
C ASN A 600 28.43 9.42 -9.38
N ALA A 601 28.17 10.00 -8.21
CA ALA A 601 27.56 11.33 -8.13
C ALA A 601 28.56 12.41 -8.58
N PRO A 602 28.18 13.32 -9.50
CA PRO A 602 29.08 14.38 -9.95
C PRO A 602 29.50 15.25 -8.75
N ARG A 603 30.82 15.39 -8.54
CA ARG A 603 31.36 16.30 -7.52
C ARG A 603 30.84 17.70 -7.83
N ARG A 604 30.06 18.29 -6.91
CA ARG A 604 29.63 19.69 -7.02
C ARG A 604 30.90 20.55 -7.19
N PRO A 605 30.96 21.45 -8.19
CA PRO A 605 32.08 22.37 -8.30
C PRO A 605 32.14 23.18 -7.01
N ALA A 606 33.33 23.23 -6.40
CA ALA A 606 33.58 24.08 -5.25
C ALA A 606 33.17 25.51 -5.63
N LYS A 607 32.31 26.14 -4.81
CA LYS A 607 32.03 27.56 -4.94
C LYS A 607 33.35 28.29 -4.65
N ALA A 608 33.95 28.85 -5.70
CA ALA A 608 35.06 29.80 -5.62
C ALA A 608 34.51 31.18 -5.26
#